data_AF-A0A2T3KJD0-F1
#
_entry.id   AF-A0A2T3KJD0-F1
#
_cell.length_a   1.000
_cell.length_b   1.000
_cell.length_c   1.000
_cell.angle_alpha   90.00
_cell.angle_beta   90.00
_cell.angle_gamma   90.00
#
_symmetry.space_group_name_H-M   'P 1'
#
loop_
_entity.id
_entity.type
_entity.pdbx_description
1 polymer ?
#
loop_
_entity_poly.entity_id
_entity_poly.type
_entity_poly.pdbx_seq_one_letter_code
_entity_poly.pdbx_strand_id
1 'polypeptide(L)'
;MCKTHKIVVLFICLLSFNGYSIGINDSKYIELGGSLDPALVNNVSSKLHLQANQQKYNYVGLVIGRGYCSGTWLGSDRQYSYILTAAHCLYGYHKDQHQGQYVSFKLYDGTIISSGISTNYFNKYTGCSSDIAVAKIPKITDPLDKNGNVIKQPYIDNHFNSDLLLDAINLTGFGIFGSRSLGQLGWLGKRSGTGQLRFLYQDCLINHAIENTPSWAFASPGDSGSAIWQQRKGTDVAVGISSWWFGWQYGYSGHAPIALNSSWLQSIVPMLKTVDDIPSDTEEPIFLLTEKNILETDPLEKNIRGSIYYLKSNNVIHGPTRYIWRYPNATTLFSTKLIHQQTSIAYLVWLQGQRKTHCGWGKINNSAWCNPAANLGQLKLQFDQKDNPNLPIGRYSGEFTFSAKSLYNRNYNDTVTINADITINEALPIDGTITAESPFISERFERTIHGTVYYQSPNKIGANRPQWSRRTGMYSKINVDVKNNQTGAIKNIILRGERYLGCGWSMMNNAAYCRKTGPIYGELRISFIADDNPKLDIGEYKGSFPITVRGLHYRHFKHDLRLNVHLNITE
;
A
#
# COMPACT_ATOMS: atom_id res chain seq x y z
N MET A 1 77.46 23.03 4.79
CA MET A 1 77.32 22.17 5.99
C MET A 1 76.80 23.04 7.13
N CYS A 2 75.55 22.83 7.55
CA CYS A 2 75.16 22.88 8.97
C CYS A 2 73.69 22.41 9.05
N LYS A 3 73.52 21.19 9.58
CA LYS A 3 72.22 20.59 9.91
C LYS A 3 71.70 21.30 11.16
N THR A 4 70.45 21.73 11.16
CA THR A 4 69.70 22.00 12.40
C THR A 4 68.51 21.08 12.46
N HIS A 5 68.46 20.32 13.55
CA HIS A 5 67.55 19.21 13.78
C HIS A 5 66.12 19.67 14.05
N LYS A 6 65.20 18.83 13.58
CA LYS A 6 63.76 18.85 13.82
C LYS A 6 63.46 18.82 15.33
N ILE A 7 62.56 19.69 15.77
CA ILE A 7 61.65 19.39 16.88
C ILE A 7 60.24 19.60 16.32
N VAL A 8 59.65 18.51 15.82
CA VAL A 8 58.20 18.44 15.60
C VAL A 8 57.61 18.12 16.96
N VAL A 9 57.03 19.14 17.61
CA VAL A 9 56.20 18.92 18.81
C VAL A 9 54.89 18.31 18.34
N LEU A 10 54.85 16.98 18.34
CA LEU A 10 53.66 16.19 18.08
C LEU A 10 52.77 16.30 19.33
N PHE A 11 51.87 17.28 19.35
CA PHE A 11 50.83 17.36 20.38
C PHE A 11 49.74 16.31 20.06
N ILE A 12 50.04 15.05 20.39
CA ILE A 12 49.01 14.00 20.47
C ILE A 12 48.18 14.29 21.73
N CYS A 13 47.10 15.04 21.58
CA CYS A 13 45.99 14.98 22.53
C CYS A 13 45.04 13.86 22.11
N LEU A 14 45.46 12.60 22.32
CA LEU A 14 44.55 11.47 22.42
C LEU A 14 43.93 11.50 23.81
N LEU A 15 42.89 12.31 23.98
CA LEU A 15 41.91 12.10 25.04
C LEU A 15 40.61 11.71 24.35
N SER A 16 40.38 10.39 24.27
CA SER A 16 39.07 9.83 23.99
C SER A 16 38.18 10.22 25.18
N PHE A 17 37.44 11.32 25.05
CA PHE A 17 36.44 11.69 26.04
C PHE A 17 35.32 10.65 25.99
N ASN A 18 35.39 9.66 26.88
CA ASN A 18 34.25 8.79 27.18
C ASN A 18 33.24 9.63 27.93
N GLY A 19 32.27 10.14 27.21
CA GLY A 19 31.21 10.91 27.83
C GLY A 19 29.82 10.47 27.45
N TYR A 20 28.94 10.90 28.32
CA TYR A 20 27.70 10.37 28.76
C TYR A 20 26.54 11.42 28.64
N SER A 21 25.44 11.26 27.87
CA SER A 21 24.34 12.25 27.66
C SER A 21 22.92 11.72 27.82
N ILE A 22 21.89 12.58 27.86
CA ILE A 22 20.48 12.27 28.15
C ILE A 22 20.28 11.82 29.60
N GLY A 23 19.23 12.35 30.24
CA GLY A 23 18.77 11.83 31.51
C GLY A 23 17.81 10.65 31.33
N ILE A 24 17.91 9.66 32.21
CA ILE A 24 17.02 8.51 32.22
C ILE A 24 16.26 8.40 33.54
N ASN A 25 15.11 7.75 33.53
CA ASN A 25 14.39 7.41 34.76
C ASN A 25 15.09 6.28 35.52
N ASP A 26 14.72 6.07 36.79
CA ASP A 26 15.42 5.10 37.64
C ASP A 26 15.07 3.66 37.24
N SER A 27 13.84 3.40 36.80
CA SER A 27 13.44 2.10 36.27
C SER A 27 14.27 1.66 35.07
N LYS A 28 14.60 2.57 34.13
CA LYS A 28 15.49 2.26 33.01
C LYS A 28 16.93 2.05 33.45
N TYR A 29 17.40 2.83 34.44
CA TYR A 29 18.73 2.62 35.00
C TYR A 29 18.85 1.21 35.60
N ILE A 30 17.86 0.78 36.39
CA ILE A 30 17.77 -0.56 36.96
C ILE A 30 17.67 -1.62 35.86
N GLU A 31 16.84 -1.43 34.83
CA GLU A 31 16.71 -2.35 33.69
C GLU A 31 18.07 -2.60 33.02
N LEU A 32 18.87 -1.54 32.83
CA LEU A 32 20.15 -1.62 32.15
C LEU A 32 21.30 -2.07 33.06
N GLY A 33 21.27 -1.70 34.34
CA GLY A 33 22.35 -1.92 35.30
C GLY A 33 22.15 -3.13 36.22
N GLY A 34 20.91 -3.54 36.46
CA GLY A 34 20.52 -4.56 37.44
C GLY A 34 20.15 -4.00 38.82
N SER A 35 20.55 -2.77 39.14
CA SER A 35 20.19 -2.07 40.39
C SER A 35 20.36 -0.55 40.25
N LEU A 36 19.90 0.21 41.24
CA LEU A 36 20.08 1.66 41.33
C LEU A 36 21.38 2.00 42.07
N ASP A 37 22.52 1.68 41.45
CA ASP A 37 23.86 1.90 42.01
C ASP A 37 24.71 2.80 41.07
N PRO A 38 25.25 3.94 41.55
CA PRO A 38 26.17 4.80 40.79
C PRO A 38 27.38 4.07 40.20
N ALA A 39 27.88 3.01 40.85
CA ALA A 39 29.04 2.24 40.39
C ALA A 39 28.79 1.57 39.02
N LEU A 40 27.53 1.38 38.64
CA LEU A 40 27.12 0.74 37.39
C LEU A 40 27.03 1.70 36.19
N VAL A 41 27.36 2.98 36.38
CA VAL A 41 27.23 4.04 35.36
C VAL A 41 27.87 3.65 34.03
N ASN A 42 29.07 3.06 34.07
CA ASN A 42 29.80 2.68 32.87
C ASN A 42 29.08 1.56 32.09
N ASN A 43 28.50 0.59 32.80
CA ASN A 43 27.73 -0.50 32.19
C ASN A 43 26.46 0.04 31.52
N VAL A 44 25.62 0.75 32.29
CA VAL A 44 24.38 1.37 31.79
C VAL A 44 24.68 2.27 30.59
N SER A 45 25.68 3.14 30.74
CA SER A 45 25.97 4.09 29.70
C SER A 45 26.54 3.44 28.45
N SER A 46 27.36 2.39 28.54
CA SER A 46 27.92 1.74 27.35
C SER A 46 26.82 1.13 26.47
N LYS A 47 25.76 0.58 27.09
CA LYS A 47 24.58 0.04 26.38
C LYS A 47 23.84 1.13 25.60
N LEU A 48 23.55 2.26 26.26
CA LEU A 48 22.88 3.39 25.61
C LEU A 48 23.74 4.05 24.53
N HIS A 49 25.06 4.02 24.74
CA HIS A 49 26.03 4.56 23.79
C HIS A 49 26.09 3.74 22.50
N LEU A 50 26.10 2.40 22.60
CA LEU A 50 26.04 1.51 21.43
C LEU A 50 24.77 1.75 20.59
N GLN A 51 23.64 2.02 21.23
CA GLN A 51 22.40 2.37 20.54
C GLN A 51 22.50 3.71 19.79
N ALA A 52 23.14 4.70 20.39
CA ALA A 52 23.29 6.04 19.81
C ALA A 52 24.26 6.11 18.62
N ASN A 53 25.11 5.08 18.47
CA ASN A 53 26.07 4.95 17.37
C ASN A 53 25.54 4.13 16.20
N GLN A 54 24.30 3.63 16.26
CA GLN A 54 23.61 3.12 15.07
C GLN A 54 23.46 4.28 14.07
N GLN A 55 23.43 4.00 12.76
CA GLN A 55 23.38 5.05 11.70
C GLN A 55 22.26 6.08 11.91
N LYS A 56 21.22 5.71 12.65
CA LYS A 56 20.10 6.56 13.05
C LYS A 56 20.63 7.76 13.87
N TYR A 57 20.44 8.97 13.33
CA TYR A 57 20.87 10.25 13.92
C TYR A 57 22.37 10.61 13.83
N ASN A 58 23.09 10.15 12.80
CA ASN A 58 24.46 10.59 12.54
C ASN A 58 24.61 12.06 12.12
N TYR A 59 23.52 12.76 11.82
CA TYR A 59 23.49 14.22 11.63
C TYR A 59 23.48 15.01 12.95
N VAL A 60 23.37 14.35 14.13
CA VAL A 60 23.49 15.03 15.42
C VAL A 60 24.94 14.98 15.91
N GLY A 61 25.47 16.15 16.28
CA GLY A 61 26.86 16.36 16.68
C GLY A 61 27.00 17.34 17.84
N LEU A 62 28.24 17.50 18.31
CA LEU A 62 28.60 18.49 19.32
C LEU A 62 28.88 19.84 18.66
N VAL A 63 28.19 20.88 19.13
CA VAL A 63 28.43 22.29 18.81
C VAL A 63 29.29 22.89 19.92
N ILE A 64 30.43 23.45 19.54
CA ILE A 64 31.30 24.21 20.44
C ILE A 64 31.19 25.68 20.04
N GLY A 65 30.55 26.47 20.90
CA GLY A 65 30.29 27.89 20.67
C GLY A 65 30.46 28.67 21.96
N ARG A 66 29.36 29.11 22.58
CA ARG A 66 29.40 29.76 23.92
C ARG A 66 29.71 28.76 25.04
N GLY A 67 29.47 27.49 24.76
CA GLY A 67 29.78 26.34 25.61
C GLY A 67 29.65 25.07 24.77
N TYR A 68 29.45 23.94 25.45
CA TYR A 68 29.18 22.66 24.82
C TYR A 68 27.68 22.45 24.70
N CYS A 69 27.20 22.43 23.45
CA CYS A 69 25.83 22.14 23.11
C CYS A 69 25.77 21.01 22.08
N SER A 70 24.58 20.52 21.83
CA SER A 70 24.30 19.65 20.71
C SER A 70 23.78 20.47 19.52
N GLY A 71 23.82 19.87 18.34
CA GLY A 71 23.25 20.46 17.14
C GLY A 71 22.93 19.40 16.10
N THR A 72 22.04 19.77 15.20
CA THR A 72 21.62 18.92 14.08
C THR A 72 22.09 19.55 12.77
N TRP A 73 22.88 18.80 12.00
CA TRP A 73 23.27 19.19 10.65
C TRP A 73 22.03 19.18 9.75
N LEU A 74 21.69 20.34 9.20
CA LEU A 74 20.57 20.50 8.28
C LEU A 74 20.98 20.42 6.82
N GLY A 75 22.26 20.31 6.49
CA GLY A 75 22.73 20.36 5.11
C GLY A 75 23.98 21.22 4.96
N SER A 76 24.55 21.21 3.76
CA SER A 76 25.71 22.03 3.43
C SER A 76 25.67 22.48 1.98
N ASP A 77 26.15 23.69 1.74
CA ASP A 77 26.48 24.16 0.41
C ASP A 77 27.98 23.91 0.11
N ARG A 78 28.54 24.61 -0.88
CA ARG A 78 29.96 24.47 -1.23
C ARG A 78 30.91 25.03 -0.17
N GLN A 79 30.48 26.01 0.62
CA GLN A 79 31.33 26.78 1.54
C GLN A 79 30.92 26.65 3.00
N TYR A 80 29.66 26.35 3.28
CA TYR A 80 29.11 26.39 4.63
C TYR A 80 28.25 25.17 4.97
N SER A 81 28.31 24.78 6.23
CA SER A 81 27.36 23.86 6.86
C SER A 81 26.36 24.64 7.71
N TYR A 82 25.10 24.21 7.68
CA TYR A 82 24.01 24.82 8.42
C TYR A 82 23.64 23.91 9.59
N ILE A 83 23.89 24.38 10.81
CA ILE A 83 23.67 23.60 12.03
C ILE A 83 22.52 24.22 12.83
N LEU A 84 21.45 23.44 13.02
CA LEU A 84 20.35 23.78 13.91
C LEU A 84 20.78 23.53 15.36
N THR A 85 20.60 24.52 16.22
CA THR A 85 20.91 24.44 17.65
C THR A 85 19.98 25.37 18.45
N ALA A 86 20.17 25.47 19.75
CA ALA A 86 19.40 26.36 20.61
C ALA A 86 19.99 27.77 20.59
N ALA A 87 19.16 28.79 20.71
CA ALA A 87 19.60 30.19 20.66
C ALA A 87 20.60 30.50 21.79
N HIS A 88 20.34 30.01 23.00
CA HIS A 88 21.21 30.25 24.16
C HIS A 88 22.62 29.66 24.04
N CYS A 89 22.86 28.74 23.09
CA CYS A 89 24.15 28.12 22.81
C CYS A 89 25.12 29.01 22.02
N LEU A 90 24.61 30.08 21.39
CA LEU A 90 25.37 30.94 20.48
C LEU A 90 25.44 32.38 21.01
N TYR A 91 26.48 33.12 20.59
CA TYR A 91 26.58 34.55 20.85
C TYR A 91 25.63 35.34 19.95
N GLY A 92 25.07 36.42 20.50
CA GLY A 92 24.16 37.31 19.80
C GLY A 92 22.69 36.89 19.83
N TYR A 93 22.31 35.97 20.72
CA TYR A 93 20.94 35.45 20.86
C TYR A 93 19.84 36.51 21.07
N HIS A 94 20.20 37.73 21.44
CA HIS A 94 19.30 38.88 21.60
C HIS A 94 19.11 39.70 20.30
N LYS A 95 19.70 39.26 19.19
CA LYS A 95 19.64 39.89 17.86
C LYS A 95 19.06 38.89 16.87
N ASP A 96 18.63 39.36 15.70
CA ASP A 96 18.19 38.47 14.61
C ASP A 96 19.37 37.76 13.92
N GLN A 97 20.55 38.39 13.95
CA GLN A 97 21.78 37.85 13.37
C GLN A 97 23.02 38.31 14.16
N HIS A 98 24.05 37.46 14.19
CA HIS A 98 25.36 37.78 14.74
C HIS A 98 26.49 37.17 13.89
N GLN A 99 27.56 37.93 13.71
CA GLN A 99 28.80 37.48 13.05
C GLN A 99 29.98 37.69 14.00
N GLY A 100 31.00 36.84 13.85
CA GLY A 100 32.26 36.98 14.59
C GLY A 100 32.49 35.95 15.69
N GLN A 101 31.52 35.07 15.96
CA GLN A 101 31.74 33.93 16.85
C GLN A 101 32.49 32.82 16.12
N TYR A 102 33.53 32.27 16.73
CA TYR A 102 34.10 31.00 16.29
C TYR A 102 33.20 29.85 16.77
N VAL A 103 32.71 29.04 15.84
CA VAL A 103 31.86 27.87 16.13
C VAL A 103 32.43 26.66 15.42
N SER A 104 32.42 25.51 16.08
CA SER A 104 32.71 24.22 15.43
C SER A 104 31.60 23.21 15.67
N PHE A 105 31.41 22.33 14.69
CA PHE A 105 30.48 21.21 14.76
C PHE A 105 31.22 19.92 14.42
N LYS A 106 31.20 18.97 15.36
CA LYS A 106 31.86 17.66 15.24
C LYS A 106 30.89 16.51 15.45
N LEU A 107 31.10 15.44 14.70
CA LEU A 107 30.41 14.17 14.92
C LEU A 107 30.99 13.44 16.13
N TYR A 108 30.33 12.34 16.48
CA TYR A 108 30.71 11.53 17.64
C TYR A 108 32.11 10.92 17.53
N ASP A 109 32.51 10.47 16.34
CA ASP A 109 33.84 9.93 16.05
C ASP A 109 34.97 10.99 16.12
N GLY A 110 34.62 12.24 16.42
CA GLY A 110 35.54 13.37 16.47
C GLY A 110 35.72 14.07 15.12
N THR A 111 35.11 13.58 14.05
CA THR A 111 35.20 14.19 12.73
C THR A 111 34.60 15.59 12.73
N ILE A 112 35.43 16.59 12.41
CA ILE A 112 35.01 17.99 12.33
C ILE A 112 34.38 18.24 10.95
N ILE A 113 33.09 18.53 10.94
CA ILE A 113 32.32 18.77 9.70
C ILE A 113 32.42 20.23 9.29
N SER A 114 32.39 21.15 10.26
CA SER A 114 32.52 22.58 10.03
C SER A 114 33.18 23.27 11.21
N SER A 115 34.01 24.27 10.94
CA SER A 115 34.70 25.06 11.96
C SER A 115 35.17 26.39 11.39
N GLY A 116 34.91 27.47 12.12
CA GLY A 116 35.39 28.80 11.74
C GLY A 116 34.50 29.92 12.28
N ILE A 117 34.71 31.13 11.77
CA ILE A 117 33.85 32.28 12.09
C ILE A 117 32.47 32.05 11.47
N SER A 118 31.45 31.91 12.32
CA SER A 118 30.08 31.65 11.90
C SER A 118 29.29 32.94 11.67
N THR A 119 28.21 32.80 10.90
CA THR A 119 27.05 33.68 10.98
C THR A 119 25.94 32.94 11.70
N ASN A 120 25.50 33.46 12.84
CA ASN A 120 24.42 32.90 13.63
C ASN A 120 23.13 33.66 13.33
N TYR A 121 22.05 32.92 13.09
CA TYR A 121 20.71 33.46 12.87
C TYR A 121 19.79 33.04 14.00
N PHE A 122 18.91 33.94 14.43
CA PHE A 122 17.97 33.74 15.52
C PHE A 122 16.55 34.13 15.12
N ASN A 123 15.55 33.56 15.79
CA ASN A 123 14.15 33.92 15.62
C ASN A 123 13.58 34.59 16.88
N LYS A 124 14.02 35.81 17.20
CA LYS A 124 13.54 36.61 18.34
C LYS A 124 13.42 35.80 19.64
N TYR A 125 14.55 35.37 20.17
CA TYR A 125 14.60 34.56 21.40
C TYR A 125 13.99 35.29 22.60
N THR A 126 12.92 34.71 23.14
CA THR A 126 12.13 35.22 24.28
C THR A 126 11.88 34.14 25.34
N GLY A 127 12.10 32.88 25.01
CA GLY A 127 11.86 31.73 25.89
C GLY A 127 11.99 30.43 25.10
N CYS A 128 11.45 29.33 25.63
CA CYS A 128 11.57 28.01 25.01
C CYS A 128 11.06 27.96 23.57
N SER A 129 9.91 28.57 23.28
CA SER A 129 9.26 28.50 21.95
C SER A 129 10.12 29.05 20.81
N SER A 130 11.01 29.99 21.13
CA SER A 130 11.94 30.66 20.22
C SER A 130 13.41 30.37 20.53
N ASP A 131 13.70 29.36 21.37
CA ASP A 131 15.07 28.93 21.70
C ASP A 131 15.69 28.08 20.59
N ILE A 132 15.79 28.69 19.41
CA ILE A 132 16.20 28.04 18.17
C ILE A 132 17.12 28.99 17.40
N ALA A 133 18.20 28.44 16.85
CA ALA A 133 19.18 29.18 16.07
C ALA A 133 19.79 28.32 14.97
N VAL A 134 20.25 28.97 13.91
CA VAL A 134 21.05 28.32 12.86
C VAL A 134 22.45 28.94 12.87
N ALA A 135 23.47 28.10 13.10
CA ALA A 135 24.85 28.48 12.87
C ALA A 135 25.24 28.11 11.43
N LYS A 136 25.52 29.13 10.61
CA LYS A 136 26.15 28.97 9.30
C LYS A 136 27.67 29.01 9.48
N ILE A 137 28.31 27.86 9.39
CA ILE A 137 29.71 27.66 9.78
C ILE A 137 30.53 27.28 8.54
N PRO A 138 31.77 27.79 8.34
CA PRO A 138 32.64 27.34 7.27
C PRO A 138 32.78 25.82 7.24
N LYS A 139 32.46 25.23 6.08
CA LYS A 139 32.48 23.78 5.85
C LYS A 139 33.91 23.28 5.74
N ILE A 140 34.18 22.14 6.38
CA ILE A 140 35.43 21.39 6.23
C ILE A 140 35.19 20.13 5.38
N THR A 141 34.16 19.35 5.71
CA THR A 141 33.79 18.14 4.98
C THR A 141 32.29 17.88 5.09
N ASP A 142 31.74 17.05 4.23
CA ASP A 142 30.39 16.50 4.41
C ASP A 142 30.40 15.36 5.44
N PRO A 143 29.32 15.20 6.23
CA PRO A 143 29.16 14.06 7.12
C PRO A 143 28.93 12.78 6.31
N LEU A 144 29.72 11.73 6.57
CA LEU A 144 29.69 10.47 5.82
C LEU A 144 29.08 9.33 6.64
N ASP A 145 28.45 8.39 5.96
CA ASP A 145 28.00 7.12 6.53
C ASP A 145 29.15 6.09 6.56
N LYS A 146 28.87 4.90 7.12
CA LYS A 146 29.83 3.80 7.21
C LYS A 146 30.35 3.30 5.86
N ASN A 147 29.66 3.61 4.77
CA ASN A 147 30.03 3.23 3.40
C ASN A 147 30.78 4.36 2.67
N GLY A 148 31.02 5.50 3.34
CA GLY A 148 31.69 6.67 2.76
C GLY A 148 30.77 7.58 1.93
N ASN A 149 29.45 7.35 1.94
CA ASN A 149 28.50 8.23 1.26
C ASN A 149 28.08 9.39 2.18
N VAL A 150 27.78 10.56 1.61
CA VAL A 150 27.20 11.66 2.40
C VAL A 150 25.89 11.20 3.04
N ILE A 151 25.74 11.40 4.35
CA ILE A 151 24.50 11.03 5.04
C ILE A 151 23.32 11.81 4.46
N LYS A 152 22.16 11.15 4.40
CA LYS A 152 20.93 11.81 3.95
C LYS A 152 20.59 12.96 4.91
N GLN A 153 20.22 14.09 4.33
CA GLN A 153 19.71 15.23 5.08
C GLN A 153 18.48 14.84 5.90
N PRO A 154 18.37 15.29 7.17
CA PRO A 154 17.18 15.03 7.96
C PRO A 154 15.98 15.83 7.46
N TYR A 155 14.78 15.28 7.67
CA TYR A 155 13.54 16.01 7.48
C TYR A 155 13.18 16.75 8.77
N ILE A 156 12.70 17.99 8.62
CA ILE A 156 12.17 18.78 9.72
C ILE A 156 10.65 18.92 9.62
N ASP A 157 10.01 19.20 10.75
CA ASP A 157 8.58 19.48 10.78
C ASP A 157 8.28 20.91 10.28
N ASN A 158 7.29 21.05 9.41
CA ASN A 158 6.75 22.33 8.97
C ASN A 158 5.24 22.45 9.21
N HIS A 159 4.60 21.44 9.83
CA HIS A 159 3.18 21.43 10.15
C HIS A 159 2.98 21.04 11.61
N PHE A 160 2.70 22.05 12.45
CA PHE A 160 2.43 21.78 13.85
C PHE A 160 1.13 21.00 13.97
N ASN A 161 1.20 19.78 14.51
CA ASN A 161 0.04 18.93 14.73
C ASN A 161 -0.09 18.63 16.23
N SER A 162 -1.14 19.18 16.84
CA SER A 162 -1.44 18.98 18.27
C SER A 162 -1.77 17.53 18.62
N ASP A 163 -2.28 16.75 17.67
CA ASP A 163 -2.69 15.36 17.91
C ASP A 163 -1.48 14.44 18.16
N LEU A 164 -0.29 14.85 17.71
CA LEU A 164 0.97 14.13 17.89
C LEU A 164 1.70 14.53 19.19
N LEU A 165 1.10 15.38 20.03
CA LEU A 165 1.70 15.82 21.30
C LEU A 165 1.76 14.72 22.37
N LEU A 166 1.13 13.57 22.15
CA LEU A 166 1.18 12.42 23.06
C LEU A 166 2.05 11.28 22.53
N ASP A 167 2.66 11.45 21.36
CA ASP A 167 3.47 10.41 20.74
C ASP A 167 4.86 10.30 21.37
N ALA A 168 5.43 9.11 21.26
CA ALA A 168 6.80 8.85 21.65
C ALA A 168 7.77 9.69 20.80
N ILE A 169 8.82 10.17 21.45
CA ILE A 169 9.92 10.88 20.79
C ILE A 169 11.21 10.12 21.00
N ASN A 170 12.11 10.21 20.02
CA ASN A 170 13.48 9.82 20.21
C ASN A 170 14.32 11.07 20.51
N LEU A 171 15.13 10.99 21.55
CA LEU A 171 16.13 11.97 21.92
C LEU A 171 17.51 11.42 21.55
N THR A 172 18.38 12.30 21.07
CA THR A 172 19.82 12.06 20.99
C THR A 172 20.55 13.36 21.36
N GLY A 173 21.78 13.31 21.84
CA GLY A 173 22.52 14.52 22.22
C GLY A 173 23.89 14.20 22.80
N PHE A 174 24.60 15.25 23.23
CA PHE A 174 25.97 15.19 23.78
C PHE A 174 26.06 15.80 25.19
N GLY A 175 24.93 16.00 25.87
CA GLY A 175 24.87 16.50 27.24
C GLY A 175 25.48 15.58 28.29
N ILE A 176 25.21 15.88 29.56
CA ILE A 176 25.60 15.08 30.72
C ILE A 176 24.66 13.90 30.96
N PHE A 177 25.08 12.90 31.72
CA PHE A 177 24.29 11.68 31.94
C PHE A 177 23.98 11.49 33.41
N GLY A 178 22.81 10.91 33.69
CA GLY A 178 22.36 10.69 35.04
C GLY A 178 21.00 10.03 35.10
N SER A 179 20.57 9.72 36.32
CA SER A 179 19.22 9.26 36.61
C SER A 179 18.49 10.23 37.54
N ARG A 180 17.18 10.01 37.75
CA ARG A 180 16.37 10.91 38.58
C ARG A 180 16.84 10.97 40.03
N SER A 181 17.07 9.81 40.64
CA SER A 181 17.50 9.73 42.05
C SER A 181 19.00 9.91 42.23
N LEU A 182 19.81 9.46 41.27
CA LEU A 182 21.27 9.49 41.41
C LEU A 182 21.90 10.82 40.97
N GLY A 183 21.14 11.67 40.28
CA GLY A 183 21.65 12.92 39.73
C GLY A 183 22.65 12.68 38.60
N GLN A 184 23.60 13.60 38.44
CA GLN A 184 24.62 13.50 37.40
C GLN A 184 25.62 12.38 37.74
N LEU A 185 25.79 11.46 36.80
CA LEU A 185 26.71 10.32 36.88
C LEU A 185 27.82 10.39 35.83
N GLY A 186 27.66 11.19 34.78
CA GLY A 186 28.60 11.29 33.67
C GLY A 186 28.66 12.66 32.99
N TRP A 187 29.78 12.92 32.31
CA TRP A 187 30.08 14.16 31.56
C TRP A 187 29.68 14.07 30.09
N LEU A 188 29.99 15.03 29.22
CA LEU A 188 29.47 15.14 27.83
C LEU A 188 29.79 13.99 26.87
N GLY A 189 28.80 13.34 26.24
CA GLY A 189 29.04 12.52 25.03
C GLY A 189 27.80 11.83 24.44
N LYS A 190 27.89 11.16 23.28
CA LYS A 190 26.69 10.80 22.49
C LYS A 190 25.85 9.66 23.08
N ARG A 191 24.55 9.91 23.29
CA ARG A 191 23.55 8.93 23.74
C ARG A 191 22.22 9.12 23.02
N SER A 192 21.34 8.12 23.13
CA SER A 192 19.98 8.16 22.61
C SER A 192 19.01 7.51 23.59
N GLY A 193 17.76 7.97 23.60
CA GLY A 193 16.69 7.38 24.39
C GLY A 193 15.31 7.75 23.89
N THR A 194 14.31 7.07 24.41
CA THR A 194 12.91 7.31 24.04
C THR A 194 12.20 8.06 25.15
N GLY A 195 11.61 9.21 24.84
CA GLY A 195 10.75 9.99 25.72
C GLY A 195 9.33 10.06 25.17
N GLN A 196 8.51 10.92 25.77
CA GLN A 196 7.13 11.16 25.32
C GLN A 196 6.77 12.62 25.53
N LEU A 197 6.28 13.25 24.47
CA LEU A 197 5.64 14.56 24.60
C LEU A 197 4.36 14.40 25.42
N ARG A 198 4.08 15.37 26.28
CA ARG A 198 2.92 15.33 27.19
C ARG A 198 1.94 16.44 26.89
N PHE A 199 2.45 17.64 26.64
CA PHE A 199 1.65 18.83 26.39
C PHE A 199 2.52 19.93 25.79
N LEU A 200 1.85 20.95 25.28
CA LEU A 200 2.43 22.22 24.91
C LEU A 200 2.21 23.22 26.06
N TYR A 201 3.27 23.88 26.51
CA TYR A 201 3.19 24.94 27.52
C TYR A 201 3.90 26.19 27.02
N GLN A 202 3.17 27.30 26.85
CA GLN A 202 3.72 28.55 26.29
C GLN A 202 4.49 28.31 24.98
N ASP A 203 3.89 27.56 24.05
CA ASP A 203 4.50 27.16 22.78
C ASP A 203 5.82 26.38 22.93
N CYS A 204 6.06 25.75 24.08
CA CYS A 204 7.17 24.83 24.33
C CYS A 204 6.65 23.39 24.36
N LEU A 205 7.28 22.49 23.61
CA LEU A 205 7.00 21.06 23.67
C LEU A 205 7.57 20.48 24.98
N ILE A 206 6.71 19.88 25.81
CA ILE A 206 7.14 19.33 27.10
C ILE A 206 7.23 17.80 27.01
N ASN A 207 8.43 17.28 27.24
CA ASN A 207 8.73 15.87 27.38
C ASN A 207 8.82 15.49 28.87
N HIS A 208 8.42 14.26 29.20
CA HIS A 208 8.55 13.68 30.53
C HIS A 208 9.02 12.22 30.45
N ALA A 209 10.02 11.87 31.25
CA ALA A 209 10.43 10.49 31.46
C ALA A 209 9.52 9.80 32.51
N ILE A 210 8.86 8.73 32.11
CA ILE A 210 7.82 8.05 32.89
C ILE A 210 8.34 6.69 33.35
N GLU A 211 8.37 6.47 34.67
CA GLU A 211 8.82 5.21 35.27
C GLU A 211 8.05 4.00 34.72
N ASN A 212 8.76 2.88 34.49
CA ASN A 212 8.21 1.60 34.05
C ASN A 212 7.46 1.66 32.70
N THR A 213 7.86 2.58 31.81
CA THR A 213 7.31 2.67 30.45
C THR A 213 8.42 2.70 29.39
N PRO A 214 8.08 2.49 28.10
CA PRO A 214 9.02 2.69 27.01
C PRO A 214 9.53 4.14 26.86
N SER A 215 8.91 5.11 27.53
CA SER A 215 9.21 6.54 27.45
C SER A 215 9.97 7.01 28.70
N TRP A 216 11.25 6.68 28.76
CA TRP A 216 12.09 6.79 29.96
C TRP A 216 13.17 7.88 29.89
N ALA A 217 13.31 8.60 28.77
CA ALA A 217 14.39 9.56 28.54
C ALA A 217 13.94 11.03 28.57
N PHE A 218 14.84 11.92 28.97
CA PHE A 218 14.67 13.37 28.93
C PHE A 218 15.97 14.10 28.62
N ALA A 219 15.87 15.30 28.02
CA ALA A 219 17.06 16.09 27.71
C ALA A 219 17.68 16.67 28.99
N SER A 220 19.01 16.76 28.99
CA SER A 220 19.82 17.22 30.11
C SER A 220 20.78 18.34 29.67
N PRO A 221 21.50 19.01 30.59
CA PRO A 221 22.47 20.05 30.24
C PRO A 221 23.49 19.59 29.21
N GLY A 222 23.64 20.37 28.13
CA GLY A 222 24.51 20.06 26.98
C GLY A 222 23.82 19.27 25.85
N ASP A 223 22.61 18.71 26.09
CA ASP A 223 21.73 18.25 25.01
C ASP A 223 21.02 19.42 24.30
N SER A 224 21.12 20.63 24.88
CA SER A 224 20.63 21.88 24.29
C SER A 224 21.01 21.99 22.82
N GLY A 225 20.05 22.28 21.97
CA GLY A 225 20.22 22.40 20.52
C GLY A 225 20.09 21.09 19.75
N SER A 226 20.00 19.94 20.40
CA SER A 226 19.70 18.69 19.70
C SER A 226 18.23 18.63 19.27
N ALA A 227 18.00 18.03 18.10
CA ALA A 227 16.64 17.73 17.66
C ALA A 227 16.05 16.52 18.40
N ILE A 228 14.74 16.58 18.65
CA ILE A 228 13.89 15.46 19.04
C ILE A 228 13.09 14.97 17.84
N TRP A 229 12.87 13.66 17.75
CA TRP A 229 12.41 13.00 16.53
C TRP A 229 11.10 12.26 16.75
N GLN A 230 10.16 12.39 15.82
CA GLN A 230 8.94 11.59 15.73
C GLN A 230 8.88 10.86 14.38
N GLN A 231 8.20 9.72 14.34
CA GLN A 231 7.91 9.03 13.09
C GLN A 231 6.76 9.74 12.36
N ARG A 232 6.99 10.16 11.12
CA ARG A 232 5.97 10.72 10.23
C ARG A 232 6.16 10.16 8.84
N LYS A 233 5.09 9.64 8.22
CA LYS A 233 5.16 8.98 6.90
C LYS A 233 6.29 7.93 6.83
N GLY A 234 6.41 7.09 7.87
CA GLY A 234 7.44 6.04 7.95
C GLY A 234 8.90 6.51 8.10
N THR A 235 9.13 7.81 8.32
CA THR A 235 10.47 8.40 8.43
C THR A 235 10.63 9.21 9.72
N ASP A 236 11.83 9.29 10.30
CA ASP A 236 12.10 10.18 11.43
C ASP A 236 12.14 11.65 10.98
N VAL A 237 11.32 12.48 11.63
CA VAL A 237 11.23 13.91 11.42
C VAL A 237 11.62 14.65 12.69
N ALA A 238 12.49 15.66 12.58
CA ALA A 238 12.83 16.55 13.68
C ALA A 238 11.64 17.48 13.98
N VAL A 239 11.07 17.38 15.19
CA VAL A 239 9.87 18.13 15.58
C VAL A 239 10.14 19.22 16.61
N GLY A 240 11.24 19.14 17.34
CA GLY A 240 11.60 20.12 18.35
C GLY A 240 13.10 20.17 18.63
N ILE A 241 13.54 21.23 19.32
CA ILE A 241 14.94 21.46 19.72
C ILE A 241 15.04 21.53 21.23
N SER A 242 15.85 20.67 21.85
CA SER A 242 16.11 20.69 23.29
C SER A 242 16.57 22.07 23.76
N SER A 243 15.84 22.65 24.71
CA SER A 243 16.03 24.03 25.17
C SER A 243 16.38 24.06 26.65
N TRP A 244 15.55 23.46 27.50
CA TRP A 244 15.72 23.47 28.94
C TRP A 244 15.25 22.17 29.57
N TRP A 245 15.49 22.03 30.86
CA TRP A 245 15.08 20.88 31.66
C TRP A 245 14.75 21.31 33.09
N PHE A 246 13.94 20.51 33.79
CA PHE A 246 13.47 20.84 35.14
C PHE A 246 14.32 20.20 36.25
N GLY A 247 15.49 19.66 35.91
CA GLY A 247 16.39 18.95 36.84
C GLY A 247 16.14 17.44 36.94
N TRP A 248 17.12 16.74 37.50
CA TRP A 248 17.14 15.27 37.58
C TRP A 248 15.87 14.68 38.20
N GLN A 249 15.48 15.16 39.38
CA GLN A 249 14.37 14.58 40.15
C GLN A 249 13.04 14.58 39.39
N TYR A 250 12.82 15.55 38.51
CA TYR A 250 11.54 15.74 37.84
C TYR A 250 11.45 14.98 36.51
N GLY A 251 12.56 14.78 35.81
CA GLY A 251 12.56 14.05 34.53
C GLY A 251 11.83 14.77 33.39
N TYR A 252 11.68 16.09 33.48
CA TYR A 252 11.05 16.92 32.44
C TYR A 252 12.09 17.68 31.61
N SER A 253 11.83 17.77 30.31
CA SER A 253 12.57 18.65 29.41
C SER A 253 11.66 19.41 28.45
N GLY A 254 12.05 20.65 28.13
CA GLY A 254 11.35 21.53 27.21
C GLY A 254 12.08 21.65 25.87
N HIS A 255 11.30 21.69 24.79
CA HIS A 255 11.82 21.74 23.43
C HIS A 255 11.14 22.83 22.60
N ALA A 256 11.91 23.65 21.89
CA ALA A 256 11.40 24.64 20.95
C ALA A 256 10.74 23.92 19.76
N PRO A 257 9.47 24.16 19.41
CA PRO A 257 8.81 23.44 18.32
C PRO A 257 9.36 23.92 16.97
N ILE A 258 9.84 23.00 16.13
CA ILE A 258 10.43 23.35 14.84
C ILE A 258 9.35 23.86 13.87
N ALA A 259 8.15 23.27 13.89
CA ALA A 259 7.07 23.65 12.99
C ALA A 259 6.65 25.13 13.12
N LEU A 260 6.63 25.66 14.35
CA LEU A 260 6.32 27.08 14.62
C LEU A 260 7.40 28.05 14.13
N ASN A 261 8.60 27.53 13.84
CA ASN A 261 9.76 28.27 13.38
C ASN A 261 10.14 27.92 11.91
N SER A 262 9.33 27.11 11.24
CA SER A 262 9.68 26.48 9.95
C SER A 262 9.85 27.48 8.80
N SER A 263 8.96 28.47 8.67
CA SER A 263 9.08 29.51 7.64
C SER A 263 10.36 30.35 7.80
N TRP A 264 10.74 30.63 9.05
CA TRP A 264 12.01 31.30 9.33
C TRP A 264 13.19 30.40 8.98
N LEU A 265 13.18 29.12 9.37
CA LEU A 265 14.24 28.17 9.03
C LEU A 265 14.43 28.03 7.50
N GLN A 266 13.34 27.96 6.74
CA GLN A 266 13.38 27.90 5.27
C GLN A 266 14.02 29.14 4.66
N SER A 267 13.84 30.33 5.26
CA SER A 267 14.48 31.56 4.79
C SER A 267 16.00 31.58 5.01
N ILE A 268 16.50 30.82 5.99
CA ILE A 268 17.93 30.78 6.37
C ILE A 268 18.68 29.61 5.72
N VAL A 269 18.00 28.47 5.52
CA VAL A 269 18.60 27.22 5.02
C VAL A 269 17.95 26.86 3.67
N PRO A 270 18.53 27.28 2.54
CA PRO A 270 17.88 27.14 1.23
C PRO A 270 17.64 25.70 0.79
N MET A 271 18.45 24.75 1.28
CA MET A 271 18.34 23.33 0.95
C MET A 271 17.48 22.53 1.93
N LEU A 272 16.82 23.17 2.90
CA LEU A 272 16.11 22.50 3.99
C LEU A 272 15.05 21.50 3.48
N LYS A 273 15.06 20.29 4.05
CA LYS A 273 14.06 19.26 3.77
C LYS A 273 13.02 19.21 4.88
N THR A 274 11.75 19.18 4.48
CA THR A 274 10.59 19.19 5.37
C THR A 274 9.80 17.89 5.30
N VAL A 275 8.86 17.67 6.23
CA VAL A 275 7.96 16.50 6.19
C VAL A 275 7.12 16.42 4.90
N ASP A 276 6.98 17.52 4.16
CA ASP A 276 6.34 17.54 2.84
C ASP A 276 7.24 17.02 1.72
N ASP A 277 8.57 17.09 1.89
CA ASP A 277 9.56 16.53 0.98
C ASP A 277 9.75 15.02 1.15
N ILE A 278 9.23 14.44 2.24
CA ILE A 278 9.21 12.99 2.39
C ILE A 278 8.37 12.48 1.23
N PRO A 279 8.96 11.65 0.34
CA PRO A 279 8.19 11.01 -0.71
C PRO A 279 6.98 10.40 -0.03
N SER A 280 5.79 10.90 -0.35
CA SER A 280 4.62 10.15 0.01
C SER A 280 4.84 8.82 -0.67
N ASP A 281 4.91 7.75 0.10
CA ASP A 281 4.50 6.45 -0.38
C ASP A 281 3.01 6.58 -0.74
N THR A 282 2.70 7.33 -1.79
CA THR A 282 1.73 6.89 -2.76
C THR A 282 2.38 5.68 -3.41
N GLU A 283 2.45 4.57 -2.66
CA GLU A 283 1.95 3.35 -3.25
C GLU A 283 0.57 3.76 -3.78
N GLU A 284 0.44 4.00 -5.09
CA GLU A 284 -0.87 3.85 -5.70
C GLU A 284 -1.41 2.56 -5.11
N PRO A 285 -2.59 2.56 -4.45
CA PRO A 285 -3.10 1.35 -3.83
C PRO A 285 -3.04 0.26 -4.87
N ILE A 286 -2.12 -0.70 -4.70
CA ILE A 286 -2.00 -1.83 -5.59
C ILE A 286 -3.22 -2.68 -5.28
N PHE A 287 -4.30 -2.40 -5.98
CA PHE A 287 -5.53 -3.13 -5.85
C PHE A 287 -5.30 -4.52 -6.46
N LEU A 288 -5.05 -5.49 -5.57
CA LEU A 288 -4.81 -6.87 -5.96
C LEU A 288 -6.14 -7.62 -6.13
N LEU A 289 -6.44 -8.03 -7.36
CA LEU A 289 -7.58 -8.88 -7.67
C LEU A 289 -7.11 -10.34 -7.76
N THR A 290 -7.66 -11.21 -6.91
CA THR A 290 -7.40 -12.66 -6.92
C THR A 290 -8.67 -13.46 -7.24
N GLU A 291 -8.54 -14.77 -7.45
CA GLU A 291 -9.70 -15.65 -7.70
C GLU A 291 -10.63 -15.79 -6.49
N LYS A 292 -10.12 -15.56 -5.26
CA LYS A 292 -10.85 -15.78 -4.01
C LYS A 292 -11.51 -14.53 -3.47
N ASN A 293 -10.87 -13.38 -3.69
CA ASN A 293 -11.23 -12.15 -3.01
C ASN A 293 -11.91 -11.20 -3.98
N ILE A 294 -13.06 -10.70 -3.54
CA ILE A 294 -13.68 -9.53 -4.13
C ILE A 294 -12.78 -8.34 -3.77
N LEU A 295 -12.33 -7.62 -4.79
CA LEU A 295 -11.62 -6.37 -4.61
C LEU A 295 -12.64 -5.25 -4.43
N GLU A 296 -12.55 -4.47 -3.35
CA GLU A 296 -13.32 -3.25 -3.16
C GLU A 296 -12.39 -2.08 -2.84
N THR A 297 -12.49 -0.98 -3.59
CA THR A 297 -11.68 0.21 -3.35
C THR A 297 -12.25 1.03 -2.20
N ASP A 298 -11.41 1.87 -1.59
CA ASP A 298 -11.91 2.93 -0.70
C ASP A 298 -12.83 3.90 -1.46
N PRO A 299 -13.69 4.65 -0.73
CA PRO A 299 -14.52 5.69 -1.33
C PRO A 299 -13.67 6.80 -1.98
N LEU A 300 -13.46 6.71 -3.29
CA LEU A 300 -12.73 7.73 -4.06
C LEU A 300 -13.39 9.12 -3.98
N GLU A 301 -14.67 9.19 -3.58
CA GLU A 301 -15.45 10.42 -3.47
C GLU A 301 -15.28 11.16 -2.13
N LYS A 302 -14.49 10.65 -1.18
CA LYS A 302 -14.38 11.23 0.18
C LYS A 302 -13.99 12.72 0.18
N ASN A 303 -13.24 13.16 -0.82
CA ASN A 303 -12.70 14.51 -0.92
C ASN A 303 -13.26 15.32 -2.11
N ILE A 304 -14.34 14.86 -2.76
CA ILE A 304 -14.85 15.47 -3.99
C ILE A 304 -16.37 15.57 -3.97
N ARG A 305 -16.89 16.77 -4.28
CA ARG A 305 -18.31 16.95 -4.56
C ARG A 305 -18.63 16.32 -5.92
N GLY A 306 -19.10 15.07 -5.94
CA GLY A 306 -19.49 14.48 -7.21
C GLY A 306 -19.93 13.02 -7.19
N SER A 307 -20.26 12.54 -8.38
CA SER A 307 -20.65 11.16 -8.69
C SER A 307 -19.66 10.62 -9.70
N ILE A 308 -18.66 9.89 -9.21
CA ILE A 308 -17.59 9.23 -9.94
C ILE A 308 -18.15 8.04 -10.70
N TYR A 309 -17.67 7.85 -11.92
CA TYR A 309 -17.92 6.68 -12.73
C TYR A 309 -16.63 6.21 -13.37
N TYR A 310 -16.56 4.92 -13.67
CA TYR A 310 -15.36 4.28 -14.21
C TYR A 310 -15.54 3.95 -15.68
N LEU A 311 -14.57 4.37 -16.49
CA LEU A 311 -14.48 4.06 -17.91
C LEU A 311 -13.24 3.20 -18.17
N LYS A 312 -13.33 2.31 -19.16
CA LYS A 312 -12.21 1.48 -19.57
C LYS A 312 -10.99 2.35 -19.92
N SER A 313 -9.82 1.90 -19.50
CA SER A 313 -8.53 2.53 -19.81
C SER A 313 -7.55 1.43 -20.29
N ASN A 314 -6.27 1.53 -19.95
CA ASN A 314 -5.23 0.61 -20.41
C ASN A 314 -5.55 -0.84 -20.05
N ASN A 315 -5.28 -1.74 -21.01
CA ASN A 315 -5.48 -3.19 -20.95
C ASN A 315 -6.92 -3.70 -20.73
N VAL A 316 -7.91 -2.82 -20.58
CA VAL A 316 -9.32 -3.20 -20.62
C VAL A 316 -9.82 -3.24 -22.08
N ILE A 317 -9.99 -4.45 -22.61
CA ILE A 317 -10.37 -4.69 -24.01
C ILE A 317 -11.86 -4.38 -24.24
N HIS A 318 -12.73 -5.07 -23.51
CA HIS A 318 -14.17 -4.83 -23.53
C HIS A 318 -14.58 -4.17 -22.22
N GLY A 319 -15.24 -3.02 -22.29
CA GLY A 319 -15.66 -2.26 -21.11
C GLY A 319 -16.38 -0.97 -21.51
N PRO A 320 -16.97 -0.25 -20.56
CA PRO A 320 -17.72 0.97 -20.85
C PRO A 320 -16.79 2.12 -21.23
N THR A 321 -17.16 2.87 -22.27
CA THR A 321 -16.41 4.05 -22.77
C THR A 321 -17.10 5.38 -22.48
N ARG A 322 -18.32 5.34 -21.93
CA ARG A 322 -19.10 6.52 -21.54
C ARG A 322 -19.88 6.26 -20.26
N TYR A 323 -20.22 7.32 -19.54
CA TYR A 323 -21.09 7.23 -18.37
C TYR A 323 -22.52 6.87 -18.77
N ILE A 324 -23.28 6.36 -17.79
CA ILE A 324 -24.73 6.21 -17.87
C ILE A 324 -25.36 6.80 -16.61
N TRP A 325 -26.61 7.22 -16.72
CA TRP A 325 -27.41 7.61 -15.55
C TRP A 325 -28.56 6.63 -15.41
N ARG A 326 -28.48 5.72 -14.43
CA ARG A 326 -29.56 4.75 -14.10
C ARG A 326 -29.53 4.44 -12.61
N TYR A 327 -30.65 4.03 -12.03
CA TYR A 327 -30.62 3.45 -10.68
C TYR A 327 -29.69 2.22 -10.64
N PRO A 328 -28.93 2.03 -9.54
CA PRO A 328 -27.95 0.96 -9.44
C PRO A 328 -28.65 -0.40 -9.54
N ASN A 329 -28.48 -1.04 -10.69
CA ASN A 329 -28.84 -2.41 -10.93
C ASN A 329 -27.81 -3.03 -11.87
N ALA A 330 -27.60 -4.34 -11.72
CA ALA A 330 -26.70 -5.15 -12.53
C ALA A 330 -25.19 -4.93 -12.34
N THR A 331 -24.46 -5.91 -12.85
CA THR A 331 -23.00 -5.99 -12.91
C THR A 331 -22.53 -5.59 -14.30
N THR A 332 -21.33 -5.00 -14.39
CA THR A 332 -20.64 -4.77 -15.66
C THR A 332 -19.73 -5.96 -15.92
N LEU A 333 -19.96 -6.66 -17.03
CA LEU A 333 -19.01 -7.64 -17.53
C LEU A 333 -18.01 -6.90 -18.45
N PHE A 334 -16.72 -7.05 -18.18
CA PHE A 334 -15.62 -6.43 -18.92
C PHE A 334 -14.48 -7.43 -19.08
N SER A 335 -13.53 -7.21 -19.98
CA SER A 335 -12.41 -8.12 -20.17
C SER A 335 -11.06 -7.41 -20.25
N THR A 336 -10.03 -8.12 -19.79
CA THR A 336 -8.63 -7.69 -19.81
C THR A 336 -7.75 -8.79 -20.40
N LYS A 337 -6.54 -8.44 -20.84
CA LYS A 337 -5.53 -9.43 -21.24
C LYS A 337 -4.63 -9.75 -20.05
N LEU A 338 -4.67 -11.00 -19.59
CA LEU A 338 -3.76 -11.51 -18.56
C LEU A 338 -2.81 -12.54 -19.14
N ILE A 339 -1.59 -12.59 -18.64
CA ILE A 339 -0.53 -13.49 -19.08
C ILE A 339 -0.60 -14.77 -18.25
N HIS A 340 -0.80 -15.90 -18.93
CA HIS A 340 -0.70 -17.22 -18.33
C HIS A 340 0.76 -17.54 -18.03
N GLN A 341 1.10 -17.61 -16.74
CA GLN A 341 2.49 -17.64 -16.28
C GLN A 341 3.28 -18.86 -16.75
N GLN A 342 2.61 -20.00 -16.93
CA GLN A 342 3.25 -21.25 -17.34
C GLN A 342 3.59 -21.29 -18.83
N THR A 343 2.82 -20.60 -19.68
CA THR A 343 3.00 -20.65 -21.15
C THR A 343 3.39 -19.30 -21.75
N SER A 344 3.39 -18.23 -20.96
CA SER A 344 3.57 -16.84 -21.42
C SER A 344 2.57 -16.39 -22.50
N ILE A 345 1.44 -17.09 -22.65
CA ILE A 345 0.39 -16.75 -23.61
C ILE A 345 -0.57 -15.76 -22.95
N ALA A 346 -0.93 -14.69 -23.66
CA ALA A 346 -1.94 -13.74 -23.20
C ALA A 346 -3.35 -14.28 -23.50
N TYR A 347 -4.19 -14.37 -22.48
CA TYR A 347 -5.59 -14.77 -22.59
C TYR A 347 -6.51 -13.59 -22.30
N LEU A 348 -7.66 -13.58 -22.97
CA LEU A 348 -8.74 -12.67 -22.67
C LEU A 348 -9.50 -13.20 -21.45
N VAL A 349 -9.43 -12.48 -20.33
CA VAL A 349 -10.08 -12.84 -19.06
C VAL A 349 -11.23 -11.88 -18.79
N TRP A 350 -12.43 -12.43 -18.61
CA TRP A 350 -13.64 -11.72 -18.27
C TRP A 350 -13.76 -11.52 -16.76
N LEU A 351 -14.10 -10.31 -16.35
CA LEU A 351 -14.22 -9.88 -14.98
C LEU A 351 -15.55 -9.16 -14.79
N GLN A 352 -16.02 -9.20 -13.54
CA GLN A 352 -17.25 -8.55 -13.12
C GLN A 352 -16.93 -7.30 -12.30
N GLY A 353 -17.62 -6.21 -12.59
CA GLY A 353 -17.40 -4.92 -11.94
C GLY A 353 -18.69 -4.23 -11.53
N GLN A 354 -18.69 -3.59 -10.37
CA GLN A 354 -19.76 -2.72 -9.88
C GLN A 354 -19.21 -1.42 -9.25
N ARG A 355 -20.02 -0.36 -9.26
CA ARG A 355 -19.77 0.88 -8.53
C ARG A 355 -20.81 1.04 -7.42
N LYS A 356 -20.37 1.44 -6.23
CA LYS A 356 -21.24 1.72 -5.09
C LYS A 356 -21.88 3.10 -5.18
N THR A 357 -23.15 3.16 -4.81
CA THR A 357 -23.92 4.37 -4.52
C THR A 357 -24.68 4.15 -3.21
N HIS A 358 -25.29 5.19 -2.63
CA HIS A 358 -26.13 5.02 -1.43
C HIS A 358 -27.34 4.10 -1.66
N CYS A 359 -27.83 3.98 -2.89
CA CYS A 359 -28.89 3.04 -3.28
C CYS A 359 -28.39 1.60 -3.49
N GLY A 360 -27.08 1.34 -3.37
CA GLY A 360 -26.46 0.04 -3.60
C GLY A 360 -25.51 0.00 -4.80
N TRP A 361 -25.20 -1.22 -5.24
CA TRP A 361 -24.22 -1.53 -6.28
C TRP A 361 -24.84 -1.56 -7.67
N GLY A 362 -24.21 -0.89 -8.63
CA GLY A 362 -24.65 -0.87 -10.03
C GLY A 362 -23.47 -0.97 -11.00
N LYS A 363 -23.71 -0.77 -12.29
CA LYS A 363 -22.66 -0.78 -13.31
C LYS A 363 -21.53 0.21 -13.00
N ILE A 364 -20.29 -0.14 -13.35
CA ILE A 364 -19.09 0.64 -13.03
C ILE A 364 -19.12 2.05 -13.64
N ASN A 365 -19.75 2.21 -14.81
CA ASN A 365 -19.89 3.48 -15.50
C ASN A 365 -21.15 4.27 -15.11
N ASN A 366 -21.87 3.83 -14.08
CA ASN A 366 -23.04 4.54 -13.60
C ASN A 366 -22.61 5.81 -12.87
N SER A 367 -23.13 6.96 -13.28
CA SER A 367 -22.90 8.27 -12.65
C SER A 367 -24.14 8.76 -11.88
N ALA A 368 -25.16 7.92 -11.69
CA ALA A 368 -26.31 8.30 -10.88
C ALA A 368 -25.91 8.49 -9.41
N TRP A 369 -26.40 9.56 -8.81
CA TRP A 369 -26.37 9.76 -7.37
C TRP A 369 -27.66 9.23 -6.73
N CYS A 370 -27.62 8.93 -5.44
CA CYS A 370 -28.80 8.54 -4.67
C CYS A 370 -28.76 9.20 -3.30
N ASN A 371 -29.91 9.64 -2.79
CA ASN A 371 -30.06 10.25 -1.47
C ASN A 371 -29.58 9.29 -0.36
N PRO A 372 -28.90 9.75 0.73
CA PRO A 372 -28.67 11.14 1.11
C PRO A 372 -27.45 11.83 0.49
N ALA A 373 -26.52 11.10 -0.13
CA ALA A 373 -25.29 11.73 -0.60
C ALA A 373 -24.74 11.14 -1.90
N ALA A 374 -23.93 11.94 -2.61
CA ALA A 374 -23.35 11.52 -3.87
C ALA A 374 -22.12 10.61 -3.72
N ASN A 375 -21.61 10.40 -2.49
CA ASN A 375 -20.19 10.30 -2.14
C ASN A 375 -19.69 8.91 -1.65
N LEU A 376 -20.07 7.82 -2.32
CA LEU A 376 -19.40 6.52 -2.10
C LEU A 376 -18.40 6.20 -3.22
N GLY A 377 -18.83 6.07 -4.46
CA GLY A 377 -17.93 5.93 -5.60
C GLY A 377 -17.08 4.65 -5.65
N GLN A 378 -17.13 3.79 -4.63
CA GLN A 378 -16.27 2.60 -4.51
C GLN A 378 -16.41 1.68 -5.73
N LEU A 379 -15.29 1.18 -6.24
CA LEU A 379 -15.25 0.16 -7.28
C LEU A 379 -15.15 -1.22 -6.63
N LYS A 380 -15.98 -2.15 -7.08
CA LYS A 380 -15.97 -3.56 -6.70
C LYS A 380 -15.67 -4.40 -7.93
N LEU A 381 -14.61 -5.21 -7.89
CA LEU A 381 -14.24 -6.13 -8.95
C LEU A 381 -14.18 -7.57 -8.41
N GLN A 382 -14.55 -8.53 -9.25
CA GLN A 382 -14.42 -9.94 -8.92
C GLN A 382 -14.16 -10.79 -10.17
N PHE A 383 -13.47 -11.90 -9.96
CA PHE A 383 -13.33 -12.96 -10.95
C PHE A 383 -14.34 -14.07 -10.65
N ASP A 384 -15.02 -14.55 -11.70
CA ASP A 384 -15.82 -15.78 -11.65
C ASP A 384 -15.35 -16.69 -12.79
N GLN A 385 -14.91 -17.90 -12.46
CA GLN A 385 -14.44 -18.85 -13.46
C GLN A 385 -15.55 -19.25 -14.45
N LYS A 386 -16.84 -19.13 -14.07
CA LYS A 386 -17.97 -19.37 -14.98
C LYS A 386 -18.04 -18.41 -16.16
N ASP A 387 -17.54 -17.19 -16.01
CA ASP A 387 -17.42 -16.23 -17.11
C ASP A 387 -16.23 -16.55 -18.03
N ASN A 388 -15.37 -17.48 -17.59
CA ASN A 388 -14.10 -17.83 -18.22
C ASN A 388 -13.96 -19.35 -18.45
N PRO A 389 -14.95 -20.03 -19.05
CA PRO A 389 -15.00 -21.48 -19.05
C PRO A 389 -13.84 -22.14 -19.82
N ASN A 390 -13.24 -21.43 -20.76
CA ASN A 390 -12.20 -21.96 -21.65
C ASN A 390 -10.77 -21.62 -21.20
N LEU A 391 -10.58 -20.96 -20.04
CA LEU A 391 -9.24 -20.70 -19.52
C LEU A 391 -8.59 -22.01 -19.03
N PRO A 392 -7.38 -22.34 -19.48
CA PRO A 392 -6.60 -23.43 -18.90
C PRO A 392 -6.38 -23.28 -17.39
N ILE A 393 -6.15 -24.40 -16.71
CA ILE A 393 -5.67 -24.42 -15.32
C ILE A 393 -4.28 -23.78 -15.29
N GLY A 394 -4.06 -22.88 -14.33
CA GLY A 394 -2.81 -22.16 -14.19
C GLY A 394 -2.97 -20.79 -13.56
N ARG A 395 -1.89 -20.00 -13.57
CA ARG A 395 -1.84 -18.68 -12.93
C ARG A 395 -1.84 -17.60 -14.01
N TYR A 396 -2.69 -16.60 -13.86
CA TYR A 396 -2.87 -15.50 -14.79
C TYR A 396 -2.55 -14.21 -14.08
N SER A 397 -1.59 -13.44 -14.60
CA SER A 397 -1.26 -12.14 -14.03
C SER A 397 -1.16 -11.04 -15.08
N GLY A 398 -1.42 -9.81 -14.64
CA GLY A 398 -1.34 -8.64 -15.49
C GLY A 398 -1.97 -7.42 -14.83
N GLU A 399 -1.64 -6.26 -15.36
CA GLU A 399 -2.13 -4.97 -14.88
C GLU A 399 -3.15 -4.39 -15.87
N PHE A 400 -4.21 -3.78 -15.34
CA PHE A 400 -5.14 -2.99 -16.13
C PHE A 400 -5.66 -1.79 -15.33
N THR A 401 -6.18 -0.79 -16.04
CA THR A 401 -6.62 0.46 -15.41
C THR A 401 -8.05 0.86 -15.78
N PHE A 402 -8.69 1.60 -14.89
CA PHE A 402 -9.92 2.36 -15.17
C PHE A 402 -9.65 3.85 -15.00
N SER A 403 -10.25 4.67 -15.88
CA SER A 403 -10.31 6.12 -15.69
C SER A 403 -11.54 6.44 -14.84
N ALA A 404 -11.30 7.00 -13.65
CA ALA A 404 -12.32 7.49 -12.75
C ALA A 404 -12.59 8.97 -13.05
N LYS A 405 -13.83 9.29 -13.45
CA LYS A 405 -14.26 10.64 -13.82
C LYS A 405 -15.49 11.05 -13.04
N SER A 406 -15.68 12.34 -12.80
CA SER A 406 -16.85 12.85 -12.08
C SER A 406 -17.82 13.56 -13.02
N LEU A 407 -19.12 13.30 -12.84
CA LEU A 407 -20.17 14.03 -13.59
C LEU A 407 -20.24 15.51 -13.19
N TYR A 408 -19.98 15.81 -11.92
CA TYR A 408 -20.15 17.16 -11.35
C TYR A 408 -18.83 17.93 -11.21
N ASN A 409 -17.69 17.24 -11.27
CA ASN A 409 -16.37 17.87 -11.37
C ASN A 409 -15.72 17.45 -12.69
N ARG A 410 -15.83 18.30 -13.72
CA ARG A 410 -15.32 18.01 -15.07
C ARG A 410 -13.80 17.88 -15.14
N ASN A 411 -13.08 18.43 -14.17
CA ASN A 411 -11.62 18.38 -14.09
C ASN A 411 -11.13 17.16 -13.32
N TYR A 412 -12.02 16.41 -12.65
CA TYR A 412 -11.62 15.19 -11.96
C TYR A 412 -11.39 14.07 -12.98
N ASN A 413 -10.15 13.63 -13.07
CA ASN A 413 -9.70 12.52 -13.88
C ASN A 413 -8.59 11.79 -13.12
N ASP A 414 -8.95 10.67 -12.54
CA ASP A 414 -8.06 9.82 -11.75
C ASP A 414 -7.91 8.47 -12.43
N THR A 415 -6.82 7.75 -12.12
CA THR A 415 -6.54 6.44 -12.68
C THR A 415 -6.53 5.41 -11.57
N VAL A 416 -7.35 4.37 -11.73
CA VAL A 416 -7.39 3.25 -10.80
C VAL A 416 -6.65 2.09 -11.43
N THR A 417 -5.48 1.77 -10.88
CA THR A 417 -4.61 0.68 -11.33
C THR A 417 -4.92 -0.60 -10.58
N ILE A 418 -5.19 -1.68 -11.32
CA ILE A 418 -5.54 -3.00 -10.77
C ILE A 418 -4.48 -4.00 -11.21
N ASN A 419 -3.88 -4.68 -10.23
CA ASN A 419 -3.03 -5.84 -10.46
C ASN A 419 -3.87 -7.11 -10.29
N ALA A 420 -4.06 -7.86 -11.36
CA ALA A 420 -4.72 -9.15 -11.29
C ALA A 420 -3.69 -10.27 -11.14
N ASP A 421 -3.98 -11.17 -10.22
CA ASP A 421 -3.23 -12.41 -10.00
C ASP A 421 -4.23 -13.53 -9.65
N ILE A 422 -4.69 -14.22 -10.70
CA ILE A 422 -5.80 -15.17 -10.64
C ILE A 422 -5.25 -16.56 -10.83
N THR A 423 -5.47 -17.44 -9.84
CA THR A 423 -5.07 -18.85 -9.93
C THR A 423 -6.28 -19.74 -10.18
N ILE A 424 -6.30 -20.44 -11.31
CA ILE A 424 -7.29 -21.49 -11.59
C ILE A 424 -6.66 -22.83 -11.23
N ASN A 425 -7.13 -23.44 -10.14
CA ASN A 425 -6.60 -24.72 -9.62
C ASN A 425 -7.39 -25.94 -10.11
N GLU A 426 -8.65 -25.74 -10.46
CA GLU A 426 -9.55 -26.81 -10.88
C GLU A 426 -10.33 -26.37 -12.13
N ALA A 427 -10.64 -27.33 -13.00
CA ALA A 427 -11.60 -27.09 -14.07
C ALA A 427 -13.00 -26.96 -13.47
N LEU A 428 -13.88 -26.16 -14.09
CA LEU A 428 -15.27 -26.11 -13.67
C LEU A 428 -15.87 -27.52 -13.68
N PRO A 429 -16.73 -27.85 -12.70
CA PRO A 429 -17.41 -29.13 -12.67
C PRO A 429 -18.17 -29.35 -13.98
N ILE A 430 -18.08 -30.58 -14.49
CA ILE A 430 -18.82 -30.99 -15.67
C ILE A 430 -20.21 -31.43 -15.25
N ASP A 431 -21.23 -30.99 -15.99
CA ASP A 431 -22.62 -31.38 -15.71
C ASP A 431 -22.91 -32.78 -16.21
N GLY A 432 -22.16 -33.25 -17.23
CA GLY A 432 -22.23 -34.63 -17.67
C GLY A 432 -21.31 -34.95 -18.84
N THR A 433 -21.25 -36.24 -19.14
CA THR A 433 -20.45 -36.80 -20.24
C THR A 433 -21.37 -37.55 -21.19
N ILE A 434 -21.20 -37.31 -22.48
CA ILE A 434 -21.88 -38.02 -23.57
C ILE A 434 -20.92 -39.09 -24.09
N THR A 435 -21.36 -40.35 -24.11
CA THR A 435 -20.63 -41.47 -24.72
C THR A 435 -21.34 -41.96 -25.97
N ALA A 436 -20.78 -42.96 -26.65
CA ALA A 436 -21.42 -43.55 -27.81
C ALA A 436 -22.72 -44.29 -27.45
N GLU A 437 -22.81 -44.81 -26.23
CA GLU A 437 -23.91 -45.64 -25.72
C GLU A 437 -24.85 -44.86 -24.80
N SER A 438 -24.35 -43.82 -24.14
CA SER A 438 -25.08 -43.10 -23.09
C SER A 438 -25.24 -41.62 -23.42
N PRO A 439 -26.48 -41.11 -23.56
CA PRO A 439 -26.73 -39.70 -23.71
C PRO A 439 -26.60 -38.97 -22.38
N PHE A 440 -26.30 -37.68 -22.43
CA PHE A 440 -26.51 -36.80 -21.29
C PHE A 440 -27.99 -36.45 -21.17
N ILE A 441 -28.53 -36.49 -19.95
CA ILE A 441 -29.88 -36.01 -19.62
C ILE A 441 -29.77 -35.00 -18.47
N SER A 442 -30.23 -33.77 -18.69
CA SER A 442 -30.23 -32.74 -17.65
C SER A 442 -31.30 -32.98 -16.59
N GLU A 443 -31.14 -32.35 -15.43
CA GLU A 443 -32.23 -32.21 -14.50
C GLU A 443 -33.40 -31.37 -15.07
N ARG A 444 -34.49 -31.29 -14.31
CA ARG A 444 -35.68 -30.49 -14.63
C ARG A 444 -35.58 -29.10 -14.03
N PHE A 445 -35.05 -28.16 -14.80
CA PHE A 445 -34.94 -26.76 -14.38
C PHE A 445 -36.30 -26.07 -14.19
N GLU A 446 -37.36 -26.51 -14.88
CA GLU A 446 -38.71 -25.99 -14.69
C GLU A 446 -39.28 -26.19 -13.28
N ARG A 447 -38.71 -27.10 -12.47
CA ARG A 447 -39.16 -27.30 -11.08
C ARG A 447 -38.90 -26.09 -10.19
N THR A 448 -37.92 -25.28 -10.53
CA THR A 448 -37.45 -24.16 -9.69
C THR A 448 -37.81 -22.79 -10.25
N ILE A 449 -38.54 -22.74 -11.38
CA ILE A 449 -38.90 -21.48 -12.05
C ILE A 449 -40.34 -21.45 -12.53
N HIS A 450 -40.86 -20.24 -12.72
CA HIS A 450 -42.15 -20.05 -13.38
C HIS A 450 -42.02 -20.12 -14.91
N GLY A 451 -42.72 -21.08 -15.53
CA GLY A 451 -42.81 -21.26 -16.98
C GLY A 451 -41.83 -22.30 -17.54
N THR A 452 -41.62 -22.32 -18.85
CA THR A 452 -40.72 -23.26 -19.54
C THR A 452 -39.30 -22.76 -19.68
N VAL A 453 -38.35 -23.70 -19.81
CA VAL A 453 -37.00 -23.41 -20.30
C VAL A 453 -36.84 -23.74 -21.78
N TYR A 454 -35.75 -23.27 -22.36
CA TYR A 454 -35.21 -23.71 -23.64
C TYR A 454 -33.69 -23.68 -23.59
N TYR A 455 -33.05 -24.42 -24.47
CA TYR A 455 -31.60 -24.58 -24.48
C TYR A 455 -30.99 -23.96 -25.73
N GLN A 456 -29.88 -23.27 -25.55
CA GLN A 456 -29.10 -22.63 -26.60
C GLN A 456 -27.67 -23.16 -26.53
N SER A 457 -27.04 -23.36 -27.68
CA SER A 457 -25.61 -23.69 -27.73
C SER A 457 -24.94 -22.90 -28.85
N PRO A 458 -23.76 -22.30 -28.62
CA PRO A 458 -23.01 -21.65 -29.69
C PRO A 458 -22.63 -22.64 -30.81
N ASN A 459 -22.54 -23.94 -30.46
CA ASN A 459 -22.25 -25.04 -31.37
C ASN A 459 -23.47 -25.51 -32.16
N LYS A 460 -24.67 -24.99 -31.89
CA LYS A 460 -25.89 -25.42 -32.59
C LYS A 460 -25.84 -25.01 -34.07
N ILE A 461 -26.13 -25.94 -34.96
CA ILE A 461 -26.32 -25.66 -36.39
C ILE A 461 -27.68 -25.00 -36.63
N GLY A 462 -27.67 -23.91 -37.40
CA GLY A 462 -28.85 -23.12 -37.76
C GLY A 462 -29.33 -22.20 -36.63
N ALA A 463 -30.60 -21.77 -36.69
CA ALA A 463 -31.12 -20.74 -35.79
C ALA A 463 -31.06 -21.17 -34.30
N ASN A 464 -30.38 -20.39 -33.47
CA ASN A 464 -30.21 -20.62 -32.04
C ASN A 464 -31.13 -19.74 -31.16
N ARG A 465 -32.29 -19.33 -31.68
CA ARG A 465 -33.31 -18.55 -30.97
C ARG A 465 -34.39 -19.47 -30.40
N PRO A 466 -35.11 -19.09 -29.32
CA PRO A 466 -36.23 -19.88 -28.83
C PRO A 466 -37.25 -20.10 -29.95
N GLN A 467 -37.78 -21.31 -30.02
CA GLN A 467 -38.85 -21.67 -30.93
C GLN A 467 -40.05 -22.20 -30.16
N TRP A 468 -41.21 -22.12 -30.79
CA TRP A 468 -42.46 -22.64 -30.24
C TRP A 468 -43.07 -23.63 -31.22
N SER A 469 -42.88 -24.92 -30.98
CA SER A 469 -43.43 -25.98 -31.82
C SER A 469 -43.99 -27.11 -30.97
N ARG A 470 -45.17 -27.62 -31.31
CA ARG A 470 -45.74 -28.80 -30.65
C ARG A 470 -45.33 -30.12 -31.31
N ARG A 471 -44.51 -30.07 -32.37
CA ARG A 471 -44.04 -31.27 -33.06
C ARG A 471 -43.00 -32.00 -32.21
N THR A 472 -43.16 -33.31 -32.08
CA THR A 472 -42.23 -34.23 -31.42
C THR A 472 -41.45 -35.04 -32.45
N GLY A 473 -40.43 -35.78 -32.02
CA GLY A 473 -39.53 -36.55 -32.91
C GLY A 473 -38.56 -35.68 -33.70
N MET A 474 -38.32 -34.44 -33.24
CA MET A 474 -37.37 -33.51 -33.85
C MET A 474 -36.18 -33.30 -32.93
N TYR A 475 -35.02 -32.95 -33.50
CA TYR A 475 -33.80 -32.65 -32.75
C TYR A 475 -33.06 -31.47 -33.37
N SER A 476 -32.20 -30.84 -32.57
CA SER A 476 -31.21 -29.88 -33.04
C SER A 476 -29.89 -30.57 -33.31
N LYS A 477 -29.16 -30.17 -34.35
CA LYS A 477 -27.79 -30.64 -34.58
C LYS A 477 -26.81 -29.69 -33.87
N ILE A 478 -25.86 -30.24 -33.14
CA ILE A 478 -24.81 -29.51 -32.42
C ILE A 478 -23.47 -29.97 -32.97
N ASN A 479 -22.63 -29.03 -33.37
CA ASN A 479 -21.35 -29.29 -33.98
C ASN A 479 -20.19 -29.14 -32.98
N VAL A 480 -19.51 -30.23 -32.65
CA VAL A 480 -18.51 -30.26 -31.56
C VAL A 480 -17.18 -30.76 -32.09
N ASP A 481 -16.11 -30.05 -31.74
CA ASP A 481 -14.74 -30.50 -32.01
C ASP A 481 -14.30 -31.47 -30.92
N VAL A 482 -13.83 -32.65 -31.33
CA VAL A 482 -13.30 -33.70 -30.48
C VAL A 482 -11.90 -34.09 -30.92
N LYS A 483 -11.00 -34.28 -29.97
CA LYS A 483 -9.62 -34.68 -30.21
C LYS A 483 -9.48 -36.19 -30.07
N ASN A 484 -8.92 -36.84 -31.08
CA ASN A 484 -8.52 -38.23 -31.00
C ASN A 484 -7.34 -38.35 -30.01
N ASN A 485 -7.49 -39.21 -29.00
CA ASN A 485 -6.53 -39.32 -27.91
C ASN A 485 -5.23 -40.02 -28.36
N GLN A 486 -5.29 -40.89 -29.36
CA GLN A 486 -4.11 -41.59 -29.89
C GLN A 486 -3.31 -40.74 -30.89
N THR A 487 -3.99 -40.10 -31.84
CA THR A 487 -3.33 -39.38 -32.96
C THR A 487 -3.19 -37.88 -32.70
N GLY A 488 -3.93 -37.34 -31.74
CA GLY A 488 -4.01 -35.91 -31.48
C GLY A 488 -4.81 -35.12 -32.52
N ALA A 489 -5.33 -35.76 -33.57
CA ALA A 489 -6.12 -35.12 -34.61
C ALA A 489 -7.45 -34.59 -34.07
N ILE A 490 -7.84 -33.38 -34.49
CA ILE A 490 -9.15 -32.80 -34.16
C ILE A 490 -10.14 -33.19 -35.25
N LYS A 491 -11.25 -33.81 -34.87
CA LYS A 491 -12.38 -34.17 -35.73
C LYS A 491 -13.62 -33.42 -35.26
N ASN A 492 -14.51 -33.14 -36.20
CA ASN A 492 -15.74 -32.41 -35.96
C ASN A 492 -16.92 -33.41 -36.03
N ILE A 493 -17.72 -33.47 -34.98
CA ILE A 493 -18.84 -34.42 -34.85
C ILE A 493 -20.18 -33.71 -34.66
N ILE A 494 -21.24 -34.40 -35.04
CA ILE A 494 -22.64 -33.97 -34.88
C ILE A 494 -23.28 -34.72 -33.71
N LEU A 495 -23.79 -33.97 -32.75
CA LEU A 495 -24.64 -34.47 -31.67
C LEU A 495 -26.10 -34.05 -31.90
N ARG A 496 -27.03 -34.85 -31.40
CA ARG A 496 -28.46 -34.50 -31.37
C ARG A 496 -28.80 -33.87 -30.03
N GLY A 497 -29.39 -32.68 -30.07
CA GLY A 497 -29.92 -31.97 -28.90
C GLY A 497 -31.43 -31.92 -28.90
N GLU A 498 -32.04 -32.48 -27.87
CA GLU A 498 -33.47 -32.65 -27.74
C GLU A 498 -33.98 -32.16 -26.38
N ARG A 499 -35.14 -31.51 -26.33
CA ARG A 499 -35.83 -31.12 -25.11
C ARG A 499 -37.14 -31.91 -24.97
N TYR A 500 -37.42 -32.40 -23.78
CA TYR A 500 -38.67 -33.10 -23.50
C TYR A 500 -39.82 -32.12 -23.22
N LEU A 501 -40.91 -32.19 -24.00
CA LEU A 501 -42.06 -31.27 -23.88
C LEU A 501 -43.12 -31.73 -22.87
N GLY A 502 -42.97 -32.93 -22.29
CA GLY A 502 -43.97 -33.63 -21.47
C GLY A 502 -44.76 -34.70 -22.22
N CYS A 503 -44.83 -34.62 -23.55
CA CYS A 503 -45.49 -35.61 -24.42
C CYS A 503 -44.58 -36.13 -25.55
N GLY A 504 -43.27 -35.90 -25.44
CA GLY A 504 -42.28 -36.34 -26.42
C GLY A 504 -41.09 -35.39 -26.52
N TRP A 505 -40.03 -35.87 -27.16
CA TRP A 505 -38.80 -35.13 -27.42
C TRP A 505 -38.95 -34.23 -28.65
N SER A 506 -38.37 -33.05 -28.60
CA SER A 506 -38.33 -32.08 -29.69
C SER A 506 -36.98 -31.37 -29.70
N MET A 507 -36.74 -30.44 -30.62
CA MET A 507 -35.49 -29.69 -30.71
C MET A 507 -35.14 -28.91 -29.42
N MET A 508 -33.86 -28.88 -29.04
CA MET A 508 -33.38 -28.31 -27.77
C MET A 508 -33.83 -26.86 -27.46
N ASN A 509 -33.95 -26.02 -28.49
CA ASN A 509 -34.35 -24.61 -28.35
C ASN A 509 -35.88 -24.41 -28.35
N ASN A 510 -36.67 -25.48 -28.23
CA ASN A 510 -38.13 -25.42 -28.23
C ASN A 510 -38.67 -25.14 -26.82
N ALA A 511 -39.24 -23.95 -26.62
CA ALA A 511 -39.81 -23.52 -25.34
C ALA A 511 -41.29 -23.93 -25.17
N ALA A 512 -41.87 -24.65 -26.13
CA ALA A 512 -43.23 -25.16 -26.01
C ALA A 512 -43.34 -26.24 -24.93
N TYR A 513 -44.56 -26.52 -24.50
CA TYR A 513 -44.88 -27.61 -23.59
C TYR A 513 -46.23 -28.20 -23.98
N CYS A 514 -46.48 -29.43 -23.55
CA CYS A 514 -47.75 -30.09 -23.82
C CYS A 514 -48.82 -29.58 -22.85
N ARG A 515 -49.96 -29.14 -23.39
CA ARG A 515 -51.03 -28.47 -22.62
C ARG A 515 -51.54 -29.31 -21.45
N LYS A 516 -51.65 -30.64 -21.63
CA LYS A 516 -52.15 -31.58 -20.61
C LYS A 516 -51.21 -31.73 -19.42
N THR A 517 -49.90 -31.60 -19.63
CA THR A 517 -48.86 -31.80 -18.61
C THR A 517 -48.36 -30.50 -18.00
N GLY A 518 -48.62 -29.35 -18.64
CA GLY A 518 -48.11 -28.05 -18.22
C GLY A 518 -46.59 -27.91 -18.42
N PRO A 519 -46.03 -26.75 -18.05
CA PRO A 519 -44.60 -26.44 -18.20
C PRO A 519 -43.76 -27.03 -17.07
N ILE A 520 -43.95 -28.32 -16.76
CA ILE A 520 -43.29 -29.02 -15.63
C ILE A 520 -42.15 -29.92 -16.13
N TYR A 521 -42.09 -30.12 -17.45
CA TYR A 521 -41.07 -30.91 -18.13
C TYR A 521 -40.21 -30.01 -19.01
N GLY A 522 -38.99 -30.46 -19.23
CA GLY A 522 -38.04 -29.71 -20.04
C GLY A 522 -36.63 -30.23 -20.00
N GLU A 523 -36.40 -31.46 -19.57
CA GLU A 523 -35.08 -32.08 -19.59
C GLU A 523 -34.45 -31.97 -20.98
N LEU A 524 -33.16 -31.63 -21.02
CA LEU A 524 -32.34 -31.70 -22.21
C LEU A 524 -31.73 -33.08 -22.32
N ARG A 525 -31.84 -33.71 -23.48
CA ARG A 525 -31.07 -34.87 -23.88
C ARG A 525 -30.08 -34.49 -24.96
N ILE A 526 -28.81 -34.79 -24.74
CA ILE A 526 -27.79 -34.74 -25.80
C ILE A 526 -27.27 -36.15 -26.06
N SER A 527 -27.35 -36.59 -27.32
CA SER A 527 -26.92 -37.93 -27.72
C SER A 527 -25.95 -37.89 -28.90
N PHE A 528 -25.02 -38.83 -28.89
CA PHE A 528 -24.26 -39.21 -30.07
C PHE A 528 -25.04 -40.28 -30.84
N ILE A 529 -25.09 -40.16 -32.16
CA ILE A 529 -25.68 -41.16 -33.07
C ILE A 529 -24.68 -41.40 -34.19
N ALA A 530 -24.26 -42.65 -34.37
CA ALA A 530 -23.24 -43.02 -35.34
C ALA A 530 -23.64 -42.66 -36.78
N ASP A 531 -24.92 -42.85 -37.15
CA ASP A 531 -25.46 -42.52 -38.48
C ASP A 531 -25.35 -41.03 -38.83
N ASP A 532 -25.31 -40.14 -37.85
CA ASP A 532 -25.11 -38.70 -38.08
C ASP A 532 -23.62 -38.36 -38.33
N ASN A 533 -22.72 -39.33 -38.10
CA ASN A 533 -21.26 -39.19 -38.13
C ASN A 533 -20.57 -40.29 -38.96
N PRO A 534 -21.00 -40.56 -40.22
CA PRO A 534 -20.53 -41.72 -40.98
C PRO A 534 -19.05 -41.67 -41.40
N LYS A 535 -18.37 -40.54 -41.16
CA LYS A 535 -16.94 -40.32 -41.49
C LYS A 535 -16.03 -40.31 -40.26
N LEU A 536 -16.56 -40.68 -39.09
CA LEU A 536 -15.79 -40.74 -37.86
C LEU A 536 -15.10 -42.09 -37.79
N ASP A 537 -13.78 -42.08 -37.92
CA ASP A 537 -12.95 -43.29 -37.89
C ASP A 537 -12.89 -43.88 -36.47
N ILE A 538 -12.59 -45.18 -36.36
CA ILE A 538 -12.38 -45.89 -35.08
C ILE A 538 -11.34 -45.17 -34.22
N GLY A 539 -11.62 -45.06 -32.92
CA GLY A 539 -10.70 -44.41 -31.98
C GLY A 539 -11.37 -43.84 -30.72
N GLU A 540 -10.53 -43.33 -29.83
CA GLU A 540 -10.98 -42.66 -28.60
C GLU A 540 -10.96 -41.15 -28.80
N TYR A 541 -12.10 -40.49 -28.63
CA TYR A 541 -12.26 -39.06 -28.86
C TYR A 541 -12.74 -38.33 -27.61
N LYS A 542 -12.12 -37.18 -27.31
CA LYS A 542 -12.48 -36.32 -26.17
C LYS A 542 -12.73 -34.89 -26.62
N GLY A 543 -13.80 -34.29 -26.14
CA GLY A 543 -14.12 -32.88 -26.37
C GLY A 543 -15.02 -32.31 -25.30
N SER A 544 -15.29 -31.02 -25.36
CA SER A 544 -16.23 -30.36 -24.45
C SER A 544 -16.90 -29.18 -25.13
N PHE A 545 -18.11 -28.84 -24.70
CA PHE A 545 -18.87 -27.72 -25.26
C PHE A 545 -19.93 -27.21 -24.28
N PRO A 546 -20.33 -25.93 -24.36
CA PRO A 546 -21.32 -25.34 -23.47
C PRO A 546 -22.75 -25.39 -24.02
N ILE A 547 -23.72 -25.43 -23.12
CA ILE A 547 -25.14 -25.22 -23.39
C ILE A 547 -25.73 -24.26 -22.35
N THR A 548 -26.43 -23.23 -22.79
CA THR A 548 -27.15 -22.30 -21.90
C THR A 548 -28.63 -22.66 -21.83
N VAL A 549 -29.12 -22.89 -20.61
CA VAL A 549 -30.53 -23.01 -20.26
C VAL A 549 -31.10 -21.62 -19.99
N ARG A 550 -32.27 -21.30 -20.54
CA ARG A 550 -32.94 -20.01 -20.31
C ARG A 550 -34.42 -20.19 -20.04
N GLY A 551 -34.94 -19.39 -19.11
CA GLY A 551 -36.38 -19.30 -18.88
C GLY A 551 -37.05 -18.44 -19.96
N LEU A 552 -38.15 -18.93 -20.53
CA LEU A 552 -38.95 -18.12 -21.47
C LEU A 552 -39.75 -17.05 -20.72
N HIS A 553 -40.42 -17.45 -19.64
CA HIS A 553 -41.30 -16.56 -18.85
C HIS A 553 -40.52 -15.90 -17.71
N TYR A 554 -39.63 -16.65 -17.06
CA TYR A 554 -38.67 -16.08 -16.11
C TYR A 554 -37.37 -15.68 -16.81
N ARG A 555 -37.37 -14.51 -17.47
CA ARG A 555 -36.26 -14.05 -18.35
C ARG A 555 -34.91 -13.88 -17.66
N HIS A 556 -34.90 -13.77 -16.32
CA HIS A 556 -33.69 -13.68 -15.52
C HIS A 556 -33.06 -15.05 -15.23
N PHE A 557 -33.80 -16.15 -15.43
CA PHE A 557 -33.24 -17.48 -15.28
C PHE A 557 -32.27 -17.78 -16.42
N LYS A 558 -31.03 -18.05 -16.03
CA LYS A 558 -29.96 -18.53 -16.89
C LYS A 558 -29.17 -19.57 -16.09
N HIS A 559 -28.90 -20.71 -16.70
CA HIS A 559 -28.00 -21.72 -16.16
C HIS A 559 -27.11 -22.22 -17.30
N ASP A 560 -25.80 -22.31 -17.07
CA ASP A 560 -24.85 -22.75 -18.09
C ASP A 560 -24.38 -24.17 -17.75
N LEU A 561 -24.60 -25.09 -18.69
CA LEU A 561 -24.18 -26.48 -18.64
C LEU A 561 -22.86 -26.65 -19.40
N ARG A 562 -21.94 -27.43 -18.84
CA ARG A 562 -20.69 -27.87 -19.45
C ARG A 562 -20.72 -29.36 -19.67
N LEU A 563 -20.77 -29.75 -20.94
CA LEU A 563 -20.86 -31.15 -21.32
C LEU A 563 -19.53 -31.61 -21.93
N ASN A 564 -19.10 -32.79 -21.50
CA ASN A 564 -17.99 -33.51 -22.11
C ASN A 564 -18.50 -34.51 -23.13
N VAL A 565 -17.67 -34.77 -24.12
CA VAL A 565 -17.84 -35.85 -25.07
C VAL A 565 -16.68 -36.80 -24.86
N HIS A 566 -16.98 -38.08 -24.62
CA HIS A 566 -15.99 -39.15 -24.56
C HIS A 566 -16.52 -40.32 -25.38
N LEU A 567 -16.07 -40.42 -26.62
CA LEU A 567 -16.48 -41.49 -27.54
C LEU A 567 -15.38 -42.53 -27.64
N ASN A 568 -15.74 -43.79 -27.52
CA ASN A 568 -14.89 -44.92 -27.88
C ASN A 568 -15.55 -45.61 -29.07
N ILE A 569 -15.12 -45.26 -30.28
CA ILE A 569 -15.69 -45.83 -31.50
C ILE A 569 -14.94 -47.12 -31.80
N THR A 570 -15.61 -48.25 -31.64
CA THR A 570 -15.15 -49.59 -32.02
C THR A 570 -15.81 -50.04 -33.32
N GLU A 571 -15.33 -51.14 -33.92
CA GLU A 571 -15.88 -51.73 -35.15
C GLU A 571 -17.38 -52.00 -35.13
#